data_AF-A0A836RPB7-F1
#
_entry.id   AF-A0A836RPB7-F1
#
_cell.length_a   1.000
_cell.length_b   1.000
_cell.length_c   1.000
_cell.angle_alpha   90.00
_cell.angle_beta   90.00
_cell.angle_gamma   90.00
#
_symmetry.space_group_name_H-M   'P 1'
#
loop_
_entity.id
_entity.type
_entity.pdbx_description
1 polymer ?
#
loop_
_entity_poly.entity_id
_entity_poly.type
_entity_poly.pdbx_seq_one_letter_code
_entity_poly.pdbx_strand_id
1 'polypeptide(L)'
;RECSIQRRHQKIIEESPSTALDPGLRSRMGEAAIEVVRAAGYTNAGTVEFMLDQDKNFYFLEVNARIQVEHPVTELVTGADLVKSQILIANQKKLPFAQEEIRSRGHAIECRIYAEDPLNNFLPSPGRIQLLREPHAPGVRIDSGITEGVTVSPFYDPILSKLIAWGRDRDEARIRAINGLREYTVLGISTIIQFLISILCHDEFIKGRLHTSFVDEKMNELKATDDLEPALISYAMAKMMRTKARVTETKRVRFDPWMDLGPWRIGES
;
A
#
# COMPACT_ATOMS: atom_id res chain seq x y z
N ARG A 1 15.02 -0.17 -6.56
CA ARG A 1 13.85 0.18 -5.71
C ARG A 1 14.37 0.80 -4.44
N GLU A 2 13.61 1.69 -3.83
CA GLU A 2 13.85 2.22 -2.49
C GLU A 2 12.90 1.52 -1.51
N CYS A 3 13.43 1.05 -0.40
CA CYS A 3 12.67 0.25 0.58
C CYS A 3 12.97 0.68 2.02
N SER A 4 13.52 1.88 2.19
CA SER A 4 13.92 2.41 3.50
C SER A 4 12.76 2.58 4.48
N ILE A 5 11.52 2.72 4.00
CA ILE A 5 10.35 2.84 4.88
C ILE A 5 9.92 1.45 5.35
N GLN A 6 10.45 1.06 6.51
CA GLN A 6 10.26 -0.24 7.12
C GLN A 6 10.05 -0.12 8.63
N ARG A 7 9.35 -1.09 9.22
CA ARG A 7 9.10 -1.22 10.67
C ARG A 7 9.73 -2.51 11.17
N ARG A 8 10.65 -2.47 12.14
CA ARG A 8 11.32 -3.69 12.67
C ARG A 8 11.79 -4.65 11.56
N HIS A 9 12.44 -4.11 10.52
CA HIS A 9 12.90 -4.82 9.32
C HIS A 9 11.80 -5.35 8.37
N GLN A 10 10.54 -4.99 8.59
CA GLN A 10 9.43 -5.26 7.67
C GLN A 10 9.17 -4.04 6.79
N LYS A 11 9.46 -4.15 5.48
CA LYS A 11 9.16 -3.10 4.49
C LYS A 11 7.65 -2.84 4.47
N ILE A 12 7.24 -1.56 4.49
CA ILE A 12 5.82 -1.17 4.46
C ILE A 12 5.47 -0.22 3.30
N ILE A 13 6.45 0.56 2.82
CA ILE A 13 6.34 1.40 1.62
C ILE A 13 7.59 1.22 0.78
N GLU A 14 7.39 0.97 -0.50
CA GLU A 14 8.46 0.80 -1.48
C GLU A 14 8.22 1.70 -2.68
N GLU A 15 9.30 2.16 -3.31
CA GLU A 15 9.18 2.97 -4.52
C GLU A 15 10.21 2.67 -5.59
N SER A 16 9.85 3.03 -6.82
CA SER A 16 10.73 2.93 -7.98
C SER A 16 10.50 4.10 -8.92
N PRO A 17 11.57 4.75 -9.41
CA PRO A 17 12.97 4.63 -8.98
C PRO A 17 13.23 5.16 -7.55
N SER A 18 14.42 4.92 -6.99
CA SER A 18 14.83 5.54 -5.71
C SER A 18 15.18 7.01 -5.91
N THR A 19 14.73 7.88 -5.01
CA THR A 19 15.09 9.31 -4.95
C THR A 19 16.53 9.53 -4.53
N ALA A 20 17.16 8.56 -3.86
CA ALA A 20 18.52 8.66 -3.39
C ALA A 20 19.56 8.47 -4.49
N LEU A 21 19.17 7.94 -5.66
CA LEU A 21 20.08 7.52 -6.72
C LEU A 21 20.05 8.45 -7.92
N ASP A 22 21.19 9.10 -8.19
CA ASP A 22 21.46 9.73 -9.48
C ASP A 22 21.73 8.66 -10.58
N PRO A 23 21.74 9.05 -11.87
CA PRO A 23 21.97 8.11 -12.97
C PRO A 23 23.31 7.35 -12.90
N GLY A 24 24.38 8.00 -12.44
CA GLY A 24 25.70 7.40 -12.35
C GLY A 24 25.78 6.37 -11.24
N LEU A 25 25.31 6.71 -10.04
CA LEU A 25 25.21 5.78 -8.92
C LEU A 25 24.31 4.59 -9.26
N ARG A 26 23.18 4.82 -9.94
CA ARG A 26 22.29 3.76 -10.40
C ARG A 26 22.99 2.78 -11.34
N SER A 27 23.80 3.27 -12.29
CA SER A 27 24.58 2.40 -13.19
C SER A 27 25.55 1.53 -12.41
N ARG A 28 26.34 2.13 -11.51
CA ARG A 28 27.33 1.41 -10.69
C ARG A 28 26.68 0.32 -9.83
N MET A 29 25.56 0.63 -9.18
CA MET A 29 24.82 -0.37 -8.40
C MET A 29 24.24 -1.48 -9.27
N GLY A 30 23.75 -1.14 -10.48
CA GLY A 30 23.24 -2.11 -11.45
C GLY A 30 24.33 -3.06 -11.96
N GLU A 31 25.50 -2.52 -12.30
CA GLU A 31 26.67 -3.30 -12.72
C GLU A 31 27.13 -4.25 -11.61
N ALA A 32 27.27 -3.76 -10.37
CA ALA A 32 27.62 -4.59 -9.22
C ALA A 32 26.59 -5.72 -8.99
N ALA A 33 25.29 -5.44 -9.13
CA ALA A 33 24.26 -6.47 -9.02
C ALA A 33 24.40 -7.54 -10.12
N ILE A 34 24.72 -7.14 -11.35
CA ILE A 34 24.95 -8.08 -12.47
C ILE A 34 26.18 -8.95 -12.20
N GLU A 35 27.26 -8.40 -11.65
CA GLU A 35 28.46 -9.16 -11.29
C GLU A 35 28.15 -10.24 -10.25
N VAL A 36 27.40 -9.92 -9.20
CA VAL A 36 26.96 -10.88 -8.18
C VAL A 36 26.14 -12.01 -8.80
N VAL A 37 25.16 -11.67 -9.65
CA VAL A 37 24.28 -12.64 -10.31
C VAL A 37 25.06 -13.54 -11.29
N ARG A 38 26.05 -12.99 -12.01
CA ARG A 38 26.93 -13.76 -12.91
C ARG A 38 27.83 -14.72 -12.14
N ALA A 39 28.46 -14.26 -11.06
CA ALA A 39 29.33 -15.08 -10.23
C ALA A 39 28.57 -16.26 -9.60
N ALA A 40 27.30 -16.05 -9.25
CA ALA A 40 26.43 -17.10 -8.70
C ALA A 40 25.85 -18.07 -9.76
N GLY A 41 26.04 -17.80 -11.06
CA GLY A 41 25.40 -18.59 -12.13
C GLY A 41 23.86 -18.54 -12.05
N TYR A 42 23.32 -17.41 -11.58
CA TYR A 42 21.92 -17.30 -11.19
C TYR A 42 20.97 -17.32 -12.40
N THR A 43 19.79 -17.91 -12.21
CA THR A 43 18.72 -17.95 -13.21
C THR A 43 17.40 -17.52 -12.58
N ASN A 44 16.47 -17.09 -13.42
CA ASN A 44 15.16 -16.58 -13.04
C ASN A 44 15.21 -15.18 -12.36
N ALA A 45 14.10 -14.71 -11.79
CA ALA A 45 14.04 -13.40 -11.13
C ALA A 45 14.70 -13.45 -9.75
N GLY A 46 15.43 -12.40 -9.41
CA GLY A 46 16.06 -12.22 -8.11
C GLY A 46 16.30 -10.75 -7.83
N THR A 47 16.72 -10.42 -6.61
CA THR A 47 17.08 -9.05 -6.23
C THR A 47 18.33 -9.07 -5.38
N VAL A 48 19.29 -8.21 -5.75
CA VAL A 48 20.46 -7.90 -4.93
C VAL A 48 20.10 -6.71 -4.05
N GLU A 49 20.19 -6.89 -2.74
CA GLU A 49 19.91 -5.83 -1.76
C GLU A 49 21.20 -5.11 -1.37
N PHE A 50 21.11 -3.78 -1.27
CA PHE A 50 22.22 -2.91 -0.91
C PHE A 50 21.80 -1.97 0.22
N MET A 51 22.76 -1.61 1.07
CA MET A 51 22.68 -0.47 1.98
C MET A 51 23.39 0.72 1.34
N LEU A 52 22.80 1.93 1.38
CA LEU A 52 23.43 3.16 0.92
C LEU A 52 23.69 4.08 2.13
N ASP A 53 24.92 4.56 2.29
CA ASP A 53 25.26 5.53 3.33
C ASP A 53 25.06 6.99 2.89
N GLN A 54 25.28 7.93 3.81
CA GLN A 54 25.13 9.37 3.57
C GLN A 54 26.14 9.91 2.54
N ASP A 55 27.29 9.26 2.42
CA ASP A 55 28.38 9.61 1.49
C ASP A 55 28.20 8.98 0.10
N LYS A 56 27.05 8.34 -0.16
CA LYS A 56 26.72 7.64 -1.41
C LYS A 56 27.60 6.43 -1.71
N ASN A 57 28.20 5.82 -0.68
CA ASN A 57 28.77 4.48 -0.80
C ASN A 57 27.67 3.45 -0.59
N PHE A 58 27.70 2.39 -1.41
CA PHE A 58 26.75 1.30 -1.29
C PHE A 58 27.47 -0.01 -0.94
N TYR A 59 26.81 -0.83 -0.12
CA TYR A 59 27.35 -2.07 0.40
C TYR A 59 26.36 -3.20 0.10
N PHE A 60 26.87 -4.32 -0.41
CA PHE A 60 26.09 -5.53 -0.61
C PHE A 60 25.57 -6.06 0.73
N LEU A 61 24.30 -6.45 0.78
CA LEU A 61 23.70 -7.11 1.95
C LEU A 61 23.45 -8.58 1.66
N GLU A 62 22.55 -8.87 0.71
CA GLU A 62 22.15 -10.22 0.39
C GLU A 62 21.56 -10.32 -1.02
N VAL A 63 21.40 -11.56 -1.50
CA VAL A 63 20.62 -11.88 -2.71
C VAL A 63 19.35 -12.60 -2.30
N ASN A 64 18.22 -12.01 -2.64
CA ASN A 64 16.94 -12.70 -2.57
C ASN A 64 16.72 -13.50 -3.85
N ALA A 65 16.92 -14.81 -3.75
CA ALA A 65 16.82 -15.79 -4.83
C ALA A 65 15.36 -16.14 -5.21
N ARG A 66 14.49 -15.12 -5.26
CA ARG A 66 13.06 -15.22 -5.54
C ARG A 66 12.53 -13.88 -6.04
N ILE A 67 11.31 -13.88 -6.56
CA ILE A 67 10.61 -12.61 -6.82
C ILE A 67 10.40 -11.86 -5.50
N GLN A 68 10.62 -10.56 -5.53
CA GLN A 68 10.38 -9.70 -4.38
C GLN A 68 8.90 -9.36 -4.24
N VAL A 69 8.46 -9.12 -3.01
CA VAL A 69 7.07 -8.75 -2.72
C VAL A 69 6.72 -7.46 -3.46
N GLU A 70 7.64 -6.49 -3.41
CA GLU A 70 7.62 -5.18 -4.05
C GLU A 70 8.02 -5.17 -5.53
N HIS A 71 7.92 -6.29 -6.24
CA HIS A 71 8.13 -6.31 -7.69
C HIS A 71 7.17 -5.40 -8.48
N PRO A 72 5.89 -5.16 -8.09
CA PRO A 72 4.97 -4.35 -8.89
C PRO A 72 5.44 -2.92 -9.15
N VAL A 73 6.15 -2.26 -8.22
CA VAL A 73 6.70 -0.92 -8.50
C VAL A 73 7.71 -0.94 -9.65
N THR A 74 8.43 -2.05 -9.83
CA THR A 74 9.34 -2.24 -10.98
C THR A 74 8.55 -2.49 -12.25
N GLU A 75 7.51 -3.32 -12.20
CA GLU A 75 6.64 -3.60 -13.35
C GLU A 75 5.96 -2.33 -13.86
N LEU A 76 5.41 -1.50 -12.97
CA LEU A 76 4.67 -0.29 -13.39
C LEU A 76 5.56 0.76 -14.05
N VAL A 77 6.82 0.90 -13.63
CA VAL A 77 7.73 1.87 -14.27
C VAL A 77 8.42 1.33 -15.52
N THR A 78 8.56 0.02 -15.67
CA THR A 78 9.24 -0.59 -16.84
C THR A 78 8.28 -1.12 -17.89
N GLY A 79 7.04 -1.43 -17.52
CA GLY A 79 6.08 -2.18 -18.35
C GLY A 79 6.40 -3.67 -18.49
N ALA A 80 7.43 -4.18 -17.80
CA ALA A 80 7.80 -5.59 -17.85
C ALA A 80 6.96 -6.41 -16.87
N ASP A 81 6.33 -7.48 -17.37
CA ASP A 81 5.69 -8.50 -16.54
C ASP A 81 6.77 -9.49 -16.08
N LEU A 82 7.14 -9.39 -14.81
CA LEU A 82 8.24 -10.15 -14.23
C LEU A 82 7.83 -11.61 -14.03
N VAL A 83 6.60 -11.89 -13.60
CA VAL A 83 6.10 -13.26 -13.41
C VAL A 83 6.05 -14.01 -14.74
N LYS A 84 5.54 -13.37 -15.81
CA LYS A 84 5.59 -13.93 -17.16
C LYS A 84 7.02 -14.20 -17.61
N SER A 85 7.94 -13.30 -17.31
CA SER A 85 9.36 -13.47 -17.61
C SER A 85 9.96 -14.66 -16.86
N GLN A 86 9.59 -14.88 -15.59
CA GLN A 86 10.00 -16.07 -14.82
C GLN A 86 9.53 -17.36 -15.49
N ILE A 87 8.27 -17.41 -15.96
CA ILE A 87 7.71 -18.58 -16.66
C ILE A 87 8.44 -18.84 -17.98
N LEU A 88 8.74 -17.79 -18.75
CA LEU A 88 9.51 -17.91 -19.99
C LEU A 88 10.90 -18.50 -19.73
N ILE A 89 11.64 -17.98 -18.74
CA ILE A 89 12.96 -18.49 -18.35
C ILE A 89 12.87 -19.95 -17.91
N ALA A 90 11.87 -20.31 -17.10
CA ALA A 90 11.66 -21.69 -16.65
C ALA A 90 11.40 -22.64 -17.83
N ASN A 91 10.78 -22.16 -18.90
CA ASN A 91 10.57 -22.87 -20.16
C ASN A 91 11.74 -22.71 -21.15
N GLN A 92 12.92 -22.33 -20.67
CA GLN A 92 14.15 -22.13 -21.47
C GLN A 92 13.98 -21.16 -22.65
N LYS A 93 13.02 -20.23 -22.55
CA LYS A 93 12.84 -19.14 -23.51
C LYS A 93 13.70 -17.96 -23.11
N LYS A 94 14.07 -17.16 -24.11
CA LYS A 94 14.78 -15.89 -23.89
C LYS A 94 13.83 -14.85 -23.29
N LEU A 95 14.40 -13.87 -22.61
CA LEU A 95 13.66 -12.67 -22.20
C LEU A 95 13.11 -11.93 -23.42
N PRO A 96 11.92 -11.32 -23.31
CA PRO A 96 11.29 -10.62 -24.42
C PRO A 96 11.85 -9.19 -24.63
N PHE A 97 12.90 -8.82 -23.90
CA PHE A 97 13.53 -7.50 -23.96
C PHE A 97 15.05 -7.61 -23.73
N ALA A 98 15.80 -6.72 -24.35
CA ALA A 98 17.20 -6.44 -24.08
C ALA A 98 17.34 -5.34 -23.00
N GLN A 99 18.55 -5.18 -22.45
CA GLN A 99 18.80 -4.22 -21.37
C GLN A 99 18.54 -2.77 -21.81
N GLU A 100 18.83 -2.44 -23.06
CA GLU A 100 18.69 -1.09 -23.64
C GLU A 100 17.23 -0.69 -23.86
N GLU A 101 16.32 -1.68 -23.89
CA GLU A 101 14.88 -1.48 -24.02
C GLU A 101 14.22 -1.20 -22.67
N ILE A 102 14.86 -1.57 -21.55
CA ILE A 102 14.35 -1.33 -20.20
C ILE A 102 14.53 0.14 -19.86
N ARG A 103 13.43 0.89 -19.92
CA ARG A 103 13.38 2.31 -19.53
C ARG A 103 12.38 2.52 -18.41
N SER A 104 12.82 3.14 -17.33
CA SER A 104 11.92 3.60 -16.27
C SER A 104 11.12 4.81 -16.74
N ARG A 105 9.79 4.72 -16.70
CA ARG A 105 8.87 5.82 -17.03
C ARG A 105 8.00 6.15 -15.82
N GLY A 106 7.98 7.42 -15.46
CA GLY A 106 7.27 7.89 -14.29
C GLY A 106 7.85 7.33 -13.00
N HIS A 107 6.98 7.23 -12.00
CA HIS A 107 7.32 6.78 -10.65
C HIS A 107 6.20 5.90 -10.10
N ALA A 108 6.54 4.89 -9.32
CA ALA A 108 5.58 4.03 -8.65
C ALA A 108 5.87 3.94 -7.16
N ILE A 109 4.81 3.96 -6.35
CA ILE A 109 4.84 3.79 -4.90
C ILE A 109 3.92 2.63 -4.54
N GLU A 110 4.41 1.69 -3.77
CA GLU A 110 3.68 0.57 -3.21
C GLU A 110 3.50 0.76 -1.71
N CYS A 111 2.34 0.34 -1.22
CA CYS A 111 1.90 0.42 0.15
C CYS A 111 1.38 -0.96 0.55
N ARG A 112 2.02 -1.61 1.53
CA ARG A 112 1.58 -2.91 2.03
C ARG A 112 0.46 -2.73 3.04
N ILE A 113 -0.70 -3.32 2.75
CA ILE A 113 -1.86 -3.23 3.61
C ILE A 113 -1.81 -4.40 4.59
N TYR A 114 -1.41 -4.12 5.82
CA TYR A 114 -1.34 -5.10 6.91
C TYR A 114 -2.58 -5.04 7.82
N ALA A 115 -3.02 -6.21 8.27
CA ALA A 115 -3.93 -6.38 9.41
C ALA A 115 -3.15 -6.18 10.72
N GLU A 116 -2.78 -4.94 11.01
CA GLU A 116 -2.06 -4.53 12.22
C GLU A 116 -2.71 -3.26 12.79
N ASP A 117 -2.55 -3.04 14.09
CA ASP A 117 -3.01 -1.84 14.79
C ASP A 117 -1.85 -0.91 15.16
N PRO A 118 -1.59 0.17 14.39
CA PRO A 118 -0.51 1.11 14.67
C PRO A 118 -0.58 1.78 16.05
N LEU A 119 -1.80 2.01 16.58
CA LEU A 119 -1.99 2.65 17.88
C LEU A 119 -1.69 1.69 19.04
N ASN A 120 -1.80 0.38 18.79
CA ASN A 120 -1.50 -0.67 19.73
C ASN A 120 -0.20 -1.39 19.37
N ASN A 121 0.88 -0.62 19.12
CA ASN A 121 2.23 -1.12 18.84
C ASN A 121 2.31 -2.13 17.67
N PHE A 122 1.46 -1.95 16.65
CA PHE A 122 1.36 -2.83 15.47
C PHE A 122 1.07 -4.28 15.83
N LEU A 123 0.25 -4.51 16.86
CA LEU A 123 -0.26 -5.85 17.15
C LEU A 123 -1.06 -6.37 15.95
N PRO A 124 -0.87 -7.64 15.54
CA PRO A 124 -1.70 -8.25 14.51
C PRO A 124 -3.19 -8.18 14.86
N SER A 125 -4.02 -7.94 13.85
CA SER A 125 -5.47 -7.82 13.96
C SER A 125 -6.17 -8.92 13.14
N PRO A 126 -6.06 -10.19 13.54
CA PRO A 126 -6.81 -11.27 12.89
C PRO A 126 -8.30 -11.10 13.17
N GLY A 127 -9.14 -11.56 12.25
CA GLY A 127 -10.59 -11.41 12.39
C GLY A 127 -11.31 -11.50 11.07
N ARG A 128 -12.64 -11.41 11.14
CA ARG A 128 -13.49 -11.48 9.95
C ARG A 128 -13.62 -10.11 9.30
N ILE A 129 -13.30 -10.03 8.01
CA ILE A 129 -13.55 -8.85 7.19
C ILE A 129 -15.05 -8.74 6.96
N GLN A 130 -15.68 -7.73 7.54
CA GLN A 130 -17.12 -7.50 7.46
C GLN A 130 -17.53 -6.75 6.21
N LEU A 131 -16.66 -5.84 5.75
CA LEU A 131 -16.85 -5.05 4.53
C LEU A 131 -15.48 -4.84 3.89
N LEU A 132 -15.40 -5.06 2.58
CA LEU A 132 -14.21 -4.76 1.79
C LEU A 132 -14.60 -3.88 0.60
N ARG A 133 -13.96 -2.71 0.48
CA ARG A 133 -14.01 -1.88 -0.73
C ARG A 133 -12.59 -1.49 -1.11
N GLU A 134 -12.10 -2.10 -2.17
CA GLU A 134 -10.79 -1.80 -2.73
C GLU A 134 -10.91 -0.60 -3.69
N PRO A 135 -9.91 0.29 -3.73
CA PRO A 135 -9.97 1.48 -4.57
C PRO A 135 -9.73 1.11 -6.04
N HIS A 136 -10.51 1.69 -6.94
CA HIS A 136 -10.36 1.53 -8.39
C HIS A 136 -10.19 2.91 -9.03
N ALA A 137 -8.96 3.24 -9.41
CA ALA A 137 -8.64 4.52 -10.03
C ALA A 137 -7.55 4.37 -11.11
N PRO A 138 -7.52 5.26 -12.13
CA PRO A 138 -6.44 5.28 -13.11
C PRO A 138 -5.07 5.41 -12.44
N GLY A 139 -4.14 4.53 -12.83
CA GLY A 139 -2.80 4.50 -12.24
C GLY A 139 -2.74 3.87 -10.84
N VAL A 140 -3.83 3.29 -10.33
CA VAL A 140 -3.84 2.49 -9.10
C VAL A 140 -4.04 1.02 -9.46
N ARG A 141 -3.11 0.17 -9.00
CA ARG A 141 -3.15 -1.29 -9.09
C ARG A 141 -3.29 -1.84 -7.68
N ILE A 142 -4.17 -2.83 -7.51
CA ILE A 142 -4.32 -3.58 -6.27
C ILE A 142 -3.96 -5.04 -6.54
N ASP A 143 -2.98 -5.56 -5.81
CA ASP A 143 -2.72 -6.99 -5.72
C ASP A 143 -3.29 -7.47 -4.37
N SER A 144 -4.46 -8.13 -4.38
CA SER A 144 -5.18 -8.52 -3.15
C SER A 144 -5.31 -10.03 -3.01
N GLY A 145 -5.15 -10.52 -1.78
CA GLY A 145 -5.36 -11.93 -1.40
C GLY A 145 -6.63 -12.16 -0.59
N ILE A 146 -7.47 -11.14 -0.41
CA ILE A 146 -8.63 -11.18 0.49
C ILE A 146 -9.93 -10.86 -0.23
N THR A 147 -11.05 -11.29 0.37
CA THR A 147 -12.40 -10.98 -0.09
C THR A 147 -13.30 -10.65 1.11
N GLU A 148 -14.40 -9.95 0.86
CA GLU A 148 -15.39 -9.68 1.92
C GLU A 148 -15.90 -10.98 2.55
N GLY A 149 -16.01 -11.01 3.87
CA GLY A 149 -16.49 -12.16 4.64
C GLY A 149 -15.42 -13.17 5.03
N VAL A 150 -14.20 -13.09 4.48
CA VAL A 150 -13.07 -13.96 4.84
C VAL A 150 -12.59 -13.67 6.27
N THR A 151 -12.01 -14.68 6.91
CA THR A 151 -11.35 -14.53 8.22
C THR A 151 -9.84 -14.51 8.03
N VAL A 152 -9.21 -13.42 8.44
CA VAL A 152 -7.75 -13.27 8.51
C VAL A 152 -7.25 -14.14 9.65
N SER A 153 -6.40 -15.10 9.31
CA SER A 153 -5.82 -16.07 10.24
C SER A 153 -4.68 -15.44 11.04
N PRO A 154 -4.51 -15.77 12.33
CA PRO A 154 -3.34 -15.38 13.11
C PRO A 154 -2.08 -16.20 12.76
N PHE A 155 -2.19 -17.24 11.94
CA PHE A 155 -1.11 -18.19 11.68
C PHE A 155 -0.23 -17.86 10.47
N TYR A 156 -0.59 -16.83 9.70
CA TYR A 156 0.13 -16.42 8.49
C TYR A 156 0.56 -14.96 8.61
N ASP A 157 1.38 -14.51 7.66
CA ASP A 157 1.75 -13.10 7.55
C ASP A 157 0.48 -12.22 7.43
N PRO A 158 0.39 -11.09 8.16
CA PRO A 158 -0.82 -10.27 8.20
C PRO A 158 -1.03 -9.40 6.95
N ILE A 159 -0.24 -9.58 5.88
CA ILE A 159 -0.45 -8.84 4.63
C ILE A 159 -1.79 -9.23 4.00
N LEU A 160 -2.62 -8.23 3.75
CA LEU A 160 -3.94 -8.37 3.14
C LEU A 160 -3.86 -8.16 1.63
N SER A 161 -3.20 -7.07 1.25
CA SER A 161 -3.07 -6.63 -0.13
C SER A 161 -1.91 -5.65 -0.29
N LYS A 162 -1.61 -5.30 -1.54
CA LYS A 162 -0.65 -4.26 -1.90
C LYS A 162 -1.36 -3.24 -2.75
N LEU A 163 -1.30 -1.98 -2.33
CA LEU A 163 -1.77 -0.84 -3.13
C LEU A 163 -0.58 -0.22 -3.83
N ILE A 164 -0.61 -0.19 -5.16
CA ILE A 164 0.49 0.35 -5.96
C ILE A 164 -0.05 1.47 -6.83
N ALA A 165 0.51 2.67 -6.66
CA ALA A 165 0.15 3.84 -7.43
C ALA A 165 1.30 4.25 -8.35
N TRP A 166 0.99 4.52 -9.61
CA TRP A 166 1.92 5.05 -10.59
C TRP A 166 1.53 6.48 -10.99
N GLY A 167 2.53 7.33 -11.24
CA GLY A 167 2.39 8.71 -11.71
C GLY A 167 3.47 9.08 -12.71
N ARG A 168 3.31 10.19 -13.44
CA ARG A 168 4.35 10.70 -14.36
C ARG A 168 5.56 11.23 -13.62
N ASP A 169 5.36 11.62 -12.37
CA ASP A 169 6.39 11.95 -11.40
C ASP A 169 6.04 11.34 -10.04
N ARG A 170 6.96 11.50 -9.08
CA ARG A 170 6.83 10.95 -7.73
C ARG A 170 5.65 11.55 -6.95
N ASP A 171 5.36 12.84 -7.12
CA ASP A 171 4.30 13.48 -6.36
C ASP A 171 2.91 13.05 -6.86
N GLU A 172 2.76 12.90 -8.19
CA GLU A 172 1.55 12.32 -8.78
C GLU A 172 1.31 10.89 -8.28
N ALA A 173 2.36 10.05 -8.21
CA ALA A 173 2.27 8.70 -7.65
C ALA A 173 1.86 8.73 -6.17
N ARG A 174 2.47 9.63 -5.38
CA ARG A 174 2.18 9.82 -3.96
C ARG A 174 0.74 10.25 -3.70
N ILE A 175 0.25 11.25 -4.43
CA ILE A 175 -1.12 11.75 -4.30
C ILE A 175 -2.13 10.66 -4.71
N ARG A 176 -1.85 9.89 -5.77
CA ARG A 176 -2.67 8.73 -6.14
C ARG A 176 -2.67 7.65 -5.07
N ALA A 177 -1.52 7.34 -4.46
CA ALA A 177 -1.44 6.39 -3.35
C ALA A 177 -2.30 6.87 -2.16
N ILE A 178 -2.19 8.14 -1.77
CA ILE A 178 -2.99 8.74 -0.69
C ILE A 178 -4.49 8.63 -0.99
N ASN A 179 -4.91 8.99 -2.20
CA ASN A 179 -6.32 8.93 -2.58
C ASN A 179 -6.83 7.49 -2.62
N GLY A 180 -6.06 6.56 -3.18
CA GLY A 180 -6.39 5.14 -3.16
C GLY A 180 -6.52 4.59 -1.73
N LEU A 181 -5.60 4.93 -0.83
CA LEU A 181 -5.68 4.55 0.58
C LEU A 181 -6.91 5.14 1.29
N ARG A 182 -7.31 6.38 0.97
CA ARG A 182 -8.51 7.01 1.54
C ARG A 182 -9.81 6.36 1.07
N GLU A 183 -9.83 5.83 -0.15
CA GLU A 183 -10.97 5.09 -0.70
C GLU A 183 -10.99 3.62 -0.25
N TYR A 184 -9.88 3.11 0.27
CA TYR A 184 -9.76 1.73 0.74
C TYR A 184 -10.50 1.54 2.07
N THR A 185 -11.62 0.83 2.02
CA THR A 185 -12.41 0.48 3.21
C THR A 185 -12.21 -0.98 3.58
N VAL A 186 -11.73 -1.24 4.80
CA VAL A 186 -11.68 -2.57 5.43
C VAL A 186 -12.32 -2.45 6.80
N LEU A 187 -13.45 -3.13 7.02
CA LEU A 187 -14.13 -3.15 8.33
C LEU A 187 -14.07 -4.53 8.97
N GLY A 188 -14.08 -4.57 10.29
CA GLY A 188 -14.05 -5.80 11.10
C GLY A 188 -12.68 -6.15 11.70
N ILE A 189 -11.61 -5.53 11.19
CA ILE A 189 -10.24 -5.63 11.69
C ILE A 189 -9.55 -4.26 11.63
N SER A 190 -8.48 -4.09 12.40
CA SER A 190 -7.60 -2.92 12.31
C SER A 190 -6.65 -3.06 11.13
N THR A 191 -6.29 -1.92 10.52
CA THR A 191 -5.32 -1.89 9.42
C THR A 191 -4.35 -0.72 9.56
N ILE A 192 -3.21 -0.83 8.91
CA ILE A 192 -2.17 0.20 8.85
C ILE A 192 -2.50 1.38 7.91
N ILE A 193 -3.64 1.37 7.20
CA ILE A 193 -3.96 2.33 6.11
C ILE A 193 -3.77 3.80 6.55
N GLN A 194 -4.30 4.19 7.71
CA GLN A 194 -4.19 5.58 8.18
C GLN A 194 -2.74 5.95 8.52
N PHE A 195 -1.96 5.00 9.02
CA PHE A 195 -0.54 5.22 9.27
C PHE A 195 0.24 5.42 7.98
N LEU A 196 -0.04 4.64 6.93
CA LEU A 196 0.56 4.83 5.60
C LEU A 196 0.25 6.22 5.04
N ILE A 197 -1.01 6.67 5.13
CA ILE A 197 -1.41 8.03 4.71
C ILE A 197 -0.57 9.07 5.47
N SER A 198 -0.38 8.90 6.79
CA SER A 198 0.41 9.82 7.59
C SER A 198 1.88 9.91 7.14
N ILE A 199 2.48 8.78 6.74
CA ILE A 199 3.84 8.75 6.19
C ILE A 199 3.90 9.47 4.85
N LEU A 200 2.98 9.17 3.93
CA LEU A 200 2.95 9.77 2.59
C LEU A 200 2.69 11.29 2.63
N CYS A 201 2.04 11.78 3.68
CA CYS A 201 1.82 13.21 3.92
C CYS A 201 2.97 13.89 4.67
N HIS A 202 3.98 13.15 5.14
CA HIS A 202 5.07 13.69 5.94
C HIS A 202 6.07 14.50 5.09
N ASP A 203 6.54 15.63 5.61
CA ASP A 203 7.45 16.53 4.89
C ASP A 203 8.74 15.86 4.43
N GLU A 204 9.36 15.02 5.28
CA GLU A 204 10.59 14.33 4.90
C GLU A 204 10.33 13.25 3.84
N PHE A 205 9.14 12.62 3.84
CA PHE A 205 8.74 11.71 2.77
C PHE A 205 8.55 12.47 1.46
N ILE A 206 7.88 13.63 1.50
CA ILE A 206 7.65 14.51 0.34
C ILE A 206 8.99 14.95 -0.27
N LYS A 207 9.96 15.35 0.57
CA LYS A 207 11.32 15.73 0.14
C LYS A 207 12.19 14.55 -0.30
N GLY A 208 11.73 13.30 -0.15
CA GLY A 208 12.48 12.11 -0.51
C GLY A 208 13.69 11.83 0.39
N ARG A 209 13.68 12.36 1.63
CA ARG A 209 14.72 12.13 2.65
C ARG A 209 14.32 10.93 3.48
N LEU A 210 14.61 9.75 2.95
CA LEU A 210 14.20 8.47 3.52
C LEU A 210 15.40 7.77 4.15
N HIS A 211 15.17 7.11 5.28
CA HIS A 211 16.15 6.31 6.00
C HIS A 211 15.45 5.19 6.77
N THR A 212 16.21 4.16 7.14
CA THR A 212 15.67 2.92 7.72
C THR A 212 15.04 3.08 9.10
N SER A 213 15.35 4.17 9.82
CA SER A 213 14.79 4.51 11.13
C SER A 213 13.56 5.42 11.06
N PHE A 214 13.12 5.81 9.86
CA PHE A 214 12.04 6.78 9.65
C PHE A 214 10.75 6.41 10.41
N VAL A 215 10.37 5.14 10.36
CA VAL A 215 9.12 4.66 10.98
C VAL A 215 9.21 4.69 12.49
N ASP A 216 10.35 4.28 13.06
CA ASP A 216 10.57 4.25 14.51
C ASP A 216 10.54 5.67 15.10
N GLU A 217 11.12 6.65 14.39
CA GLU A 217 11.02 8.07 14.73
C GLU A 217 9.55 8.54 14.71
N LYS A 218 8.80 8.16 13.67
CA LYS A 218 7.39 8.56 13.52
C LYS A 218 6.47 7.92 14.55
N MET A 219 6.75 6.68 14.97
CA MET A 219 5.98 5.98 16.00
C MET A 219 5.95 6.73 17.33
N ASN A 220 7.02 7.46 17.68
CA ASN A 220 7.06 8.25 18.91
C ASN A 220 6.14 9.48 18.86
N GLU A 221 5.71 9.90 17.66
CA GLU A 221 4.82 11.05 17.46
C GLU A 221 3.35 10.66 17.32
N LEU A 222 3.06 9.37 17.06
CA LEU A 222 1.70 8.84 16.95
C LEU A 222 0.99 8.98 18.30
N LYS A 223 0.01 9.86 18.35
CA LYS A 223 -0.93 9.97 19.48
C LYS A 223 -2.31 9.53 19.00
N ALA A 224 -2.97 8.70 19.79
CA ALA A 224 -4.40 8.48 19.62
C ALA A 224 -5.11 9.83 19.80
N THR A 225 -5.86 10.26 18.78
CA THR A 225 -6.81 11.34 18.94
C THR A 225 -8.13 10.70 19.34
N ASP A 226 -8.47 10.78 20.62
CA ASP A 226 -9.75 10.26 21.16
C ASP A 226 -10.97 11.11 20.73
N ASP A 227 -10.73 12.19 19.99
CA ASP A 227 -11.79 13.08 19.50
C ASP A 227 -12.47 12.48 18.28
N LEU A 228 -13.41 11.56 18.52
CA LEU A 228 -14.50 11.34 17.57
C LEU A 228 -15.25 12.66 17.41
N GLU A 229 -15.05 13.33 16.27
CA GLU A 229 -15.72 14.59 16.01
C GLU A 229 -17.25 14.43 16.17
N PRO A 230 -17.91 15.26 17.01
CA PRO A 230 -19.36 15.20 17.19
C PRO A 230 -20.14 15.24 15.87
N ALA A 231 -19.58 15.90 14.85
CA ALA A 231 -20.11 15.93 13.49
C ALA A 231 -20.16 14.53 12.84
N LEU A 232 -19.12 13.72 13.02
CA LEU A 232 -19.06 12.35 12.49
C LEU A 232 -20.07 11.43 13.19
N ILE A 233 -20.19 11.55 14.52
CA ILE A 233 -21.19 10.81 15.31
C ILE A 233 -22.61 11.19 14.83
N SER A 234 -22.90 12.49 14.74
CA SER A 234 -24.21 12.99 14.30
C SER A 234 -24.55 12.52 12.88
N TYR A 235 -23.59 12.59 11.94
CA TYR A 235 -23.77 12.09 10.59
C TYR A 235 -24.03 10.58 10.55
N ALA A 236 -23.25 9.79 11.30
CA ALA A 236 -23.43 8.34 11.39
C ALA A 236 -24.82 7.97 11.94
N MET A 237 -25.26 8.65 13.01
CA MET A 237 -26.61 8.46 13.58
C MET A 237 -27.71 8.80 12.58
N ALA A 238 -27.61 9.95 11.89
CA ALA A 238 -28.58 10.35 10.87
C ALA A 238 -28.66 9.34 9.71
N LYS A 239 -27.52 8.81 9.26
CA LYS A 239 -27.45 7.79 8.22
C LYS A 239 -28.06 6.45 8.68
N MET A 240 -27.79 6.03 9.92
CA MET A 240 -28.40 4.81 10.49
C MET A 240 -29.93 4.93 10.61
N MET A 241 -30.44 6.08 11.08
CA MET A 241 -31.89 6.33 11.19
C MET A 241 -32.58 6.30 9.82
N ARG A 242 -31.98 6.92 8.79
CA ARG A 242 -32.51 6.86 7.41
C ARG A 242 -32.49 5.46 6.81
N THR A 243 -31.50 4.63 7.16
CA THR A 243 -31.38 3.26 6.63
C THR A 243 -32.42 2.34 7.26
N LYS A 244 -32.67 2.45 8.58
CA LYS A 244 -33.73 1.69 9.26
C LYS A 244 -35.13 1.98 8.72
N ALA A 245 -35.42 3.24 8.38
CA ALA A 245 -36.71 3.62 7.80
C ALA A 245 -37.03 2.90 6.47
N ARG A 246 -35.99 2.48 5.72
CA ARG A 246 -36.14 1.84 4.40
C ARG A 246 -36.35 0.32 4.46
N VAL A 247 -35.93 -0.34 5.54
CA VAL A 247 -35.99 -1.83 5.66
C VAL A 247 -37.40 -2.31 6.04
N THR A 248 -38.27 -1.41 6.49
CA THR A 248 -39.68 -1.71 6.84
C THR A 248 -40.64 -1.73 5.65
N GLU A 249 -40.17 -1.71 4.39
CA GLU A 249 -41.04 -1.87 3.22
C GLU A 249 -41.32 -3.37 2.95
N THR A 250 -42.28 -3.93 3.68
CA THR A 250 -43.04 -5.11 3.20
C THR A 250 -44.48 -4.66 2.89
N LYS A 251 -44.85 -4.67 1.60
CA LYS A 251 -46.13 -4.24 1.00
C LYS A 251 -46.45 -2.74 1.11
N ARG A 252 -46.13 -1.99 0.05
CA ARG A 252 -46.60 -0.61 -0.16
C ARG A 252 -48.12 -0.53 -0.22
N VAL A 253 -48.71 0.08 0.80
CA VAL A 253 -49.90 0.91 0.66
C VAL A 253 -49.42 2.37 0.82
N ARG A 254 -49.96 3.27 -0.02
CA ARG A 254 -49.95 4.75 0.02
C ARG A 254 -49.12 5.44 1.12
N PHE A 255 -48.36 6.48 0.75
CA PHE A 255 -47.63 7.41 1.64
C PHE A 255 -48.25 7.51 3.03
N ASP A 256 -47.50 7.10 4.05
CA ASP A 256 -47.90 7.10 5.45
C ASP A 256 -47.04 8.12 6.21
N PRO A 257 -47.59 9.28 6.60
CA PRO A 257 -46.84 10.31 7.30
C PRO A 257 -46.22 9.83 8.63
N TRP A 258 -46.73 8.76 9.23
CA TRP A 258 -46.18 8.17 10.46
C TRP A 258 -44.93 7.31 10.23
N MET A 259 -44.73 6.81 9.01
CA MET A 259 -43.54 6.04 8.63
C MET A 259 -42.55 6.87 7.80
N ASP A 260 -43.05 7.80 6.98
CA ASP A 260 -42.27 8.49 5.95
C ASP A 260 -41.63 9.82 6.41
N LEU A 261 -42.22 10.53 7.40
CA LEU A 261 -41.75 11.86 7.83
C LEU A 261 -40.59 11.82 8.87
N GLY A 262 -40.20 10.63 9.34
CA GLY A 262 -39.16 10.48 10.36
C GLY A 262 -39.61 10.93 11.77
N PRO A 263 -38.67 11.16 12.71
CA PRO A 263 -39.01 11.49 14.10
C PRO A 263 -39.63 12.89 14.21
N TRP A 264 -40.96 12.95 14.12
CA TRP A 264 -41.74 14.16 14.33
C TRP A 264 -42.03 14.40 15.81
N ARG A 265 -42.02 15.67 16.22
CA ARG A 265 -42.40 16.14 17.56
C ARG A 265 -43.27 17.39 17.40
N ILE A 266 -44.32 17.48 18.19
CA ILE A 266 -45.08 18.72 18.37
C ILE A 266 -44.16 19.68 19.11
N GLY A 267 -43.95 20.88 18.57
CA GLY A 267 -43.15 21.90 19.25
C GLY A 267 -43.87 22.44 20.47
N GLU A 268 -43.19 22.45 21.61
CA GLU A 268 -43.48 23.44 22.66
C GLU A 268 -42.76 24.73 22.25
N SER A 269 -43.54 25.78 22.07
CA SER A 269 -43.09 27.16 21.78
C SER A 269 -42.29 27.76 22.92
#